data_AF-A0A839ZCL1-F1
#
_entry.id   AF-A0A839ZCL1-F1
#
_cell.length_a   1.000
_cell.length_b   1.000
_cell.length_c   1.000
_cell.angle_alpha   90.00
_cell.angle_beta   90.00
_cell.angle_gamma   90.00
#
_symmetry.space_group_name_H-M   'P 1'
#
loop_
_entity.id
_entity.type
_entity.pdbx_description
1 polymer ?
#
loop_
_entity_poly.entity_id
_entity_poly.type
_entity_poly.pdbx_seq_one_letter_code
_entity_poly.pdbx_strand_id
1 'polypeptide(L)'
;MPIVIFAPNAGGALKNEEPIPANTAAVVVDVIDELDIAKLDEAYRRIVSVKVLKRPGHPETPNDGFDATLAVIFARRSAVPMEAISDRLQALNAETRGTQWPDIVAIGDAGVIEYAVQFPGEAELGGSWLLPSRRLTAAPAIYVVMIKGPAPGTALTRATGRMLQSLHLFRKEAGLPADFHTLVAPFANAIATTGYQYDLEGELRPVPDEFYSDRLLPEPPLQLLPAGGGEPLGSLRYLPWQDGGAIVMSGRFPLQGMLVFSGLPAERQSVLRRPPDTQVSYVLPMSRSQFRDLLHLFEQRSNLRVRPLPQQFIVQKVADEGTSSPYVARLILGLLIIRDLVFRQDEAARLAFDGTFEGLTQALSSTREAAKEVTRLWTEHATAVQTGEAVERNFATLTIRHSIDRELRRETENFLNSSVRALKHNMQTLARQLGVEITFLFQKQASFDAGCARLDQTDPDLANYLRGTRRWSEQLVLARNAIEHEGWVLPRVTYRDRGTAVAAVEPEIDGIPVTAFVARMLDRFCCFMEDVTVHLFQSKLEAPLALAEVLPASRQQVSPERFVVTFALGGHKPWRLAYTDTPFLER
;
A
#
# COMPACT_ATOMS: atom_id res chain seq x y z
N MET A 1 -6.65 3.81 -44.76
CA MET A 1 -6.32 4.85 -43.75
C MET A 1 -6.92 4.42 -42.42
N PRO A 2 -6.22 4.59 -41.28
CA PRO A 2 -6.78 4.31 -39.97
C PRO A 2 -7.90 5.30 -39.64
N ILE A 3 -9.01 4.82 -39.08
CA ILE A 3 -10.21 5.59 -38.75
C ILE A 3 -10.36 5.67 -37.22
N VAL A 4 -10.82 6.83 -36.74
CA VAL A 4 -11.26 7.05 -35.35
C VAL A 4 -12.78 7.06 -35.34
N ILE A 5 -13.39 6.19 -34.53
CA ILE A 5 -14.85 6.08 -34.41
C ILE A 5 -15.29 6.77 -33.12
N PHE A 6 -16.27 7.69 -33.22
CA PHE A 6 -16.88 8.36 -32.09
C PHE A 6 -18.33 7.88 -31.93
N ALA A 7 -18.66 7.30 -30.77
CA ALA A 7 -20.04 6.95 -30.44
C ALA A 7 -20.58 7.94 -29.38
N PRO A 8 -21.45 8.89 -29.74
CA PRO A 8 -22.20 9.65 -28.75
C PRO A 8 -23.29 8.77 -28.12
N ASN A 9 -23.62 9.03 -26.84
CA ASN A 9 -24.67 8.31 -26.12
C ASN A 9 -25.98 8.17 -26.93
N ALA A 10 -26.60 6.99 -26.80
CA ALA A 10 -27.80 6.56 -27.49
C ALA A 10 -28.94 7.59 -27.38
N GLY A 11 -29.20 8.30 -28.48
CA GLY A 11 -30.28 9.29 -28.58
C GLY A 11 -30.36 9.98 -29.94
N GLY A 12 -29.23 10.10 -30.64
CA GLY A 12 -29.20 10.52 -32.04
C GLY A 12 -28.93 9.33 -32.95
N ALA A 13 -29.96 8.79 -33.60
CA ALA A 13 -29.74 7.94 -34.76
C ALA A 13 -29.06 8.80 -35.83
N LEU A 14 -27.76 8.60 -36.05
CA LEU A 14 -27.06 9.18 -37.19
C LEU A 14 -27.66 8.55 -38.45
N LYS A 15 -28.49 9.33 -39.14
CA LYS A 15 -29.04 8.93 -40.44
C LYS A 15 -27.88 8.86 -41.44
N ASN A 16 -27.66 7.68 -41.99
CA ASN A 16 -26.64 7.33 -43.00
C ASN A 16 -25.21 7.13 -42.47
N GLU A 17 -24.94 6.03 -41.78
CA GLU A 17 -23.56 5.58 -41.57
C GLU A 17 -23.28 4.30 -42.38
N GLU A 18 -22.24 4.37 -43.22
CA GLU A 18 -21.66 3.19 -43.85
C GLU A 18 -20.96 2.32 -42.78
N PRO A 19 -21.05 0.99 -42.85
CA PRO A 19 -20.36 0.11 -41.93
C PRO A 19 -18.84 0.26 -42.07
N ILE A 20 -18.15 0.54 -40.95
CA ILE A 20 -16.68 0.67 -40.92
C ILE A 20 -16.03 -0.72 -40.74
N PRO A 21 -15.13 -1.14 -41.65
CA PRO A 21 -14.41 -2.40 -41.51
C PRO A 21 -13.51 -2.41 -40.25
N ALA A 22 -13.62 -3.45 -39.42
CA ALA A 22 -12.88 -3.57 -38.14
C ALA A 22 -11.34 -3.51 -38.29
N ASN A 23 -10.81 -3.90 -39.44
CA ASN A 23 -9.38 -3.83 -39.76
C ASN A 23 -8.88 -2.41 -40.06
N THR A 24 -9.76 -1.42 -40.11
CA THR A 24 -9.41 0.00 -40.31
C THR A 24 -9.60 0.86 -39.06
N ALA A 25 -10.31 0.34 -38.05
CA ALA A 25 -10.57 1.04 -36.79
C ALA A 25 -9.35 1.00 -35.86
N ALA A 26 -8.54 2.06 -35.90
CA ALA A 26 -7.37 2.19 -35.02
C ALA A 26 -7.76 2.66 -33.62
N VAL A 27 -8.80 3.47 -33.51
CA VAL A 27 -9.29 4.03 -32.25
C VAL A 27 -10.81 4.00 -32.22
N VAL A 28 -11.38 3.64 -31.07
CA VAL A 28 -12.80 3.82 -30.76
C VAL A 28 -12.95 4.61 -29.46
N VAL A 29 -13.82 5.62 -29.49
CA VAL A 29 -14.10 6.50 -28.38
C VAL A 29 -15.59 6.45 -28.02
N ASP A 30 -15.87 6.09 -26.78
CA ASP A 30 -17.18 6.19 -26.17
C ASP A 30 -17.28 7.51 -25.40
N VAL A 31 -18.26 8.37 -25.72
CA VAL A 31 -18.35 9.72 -25.15
C VAL A 31 -19.57 9.87 -24.25
N ILE A 32 -19.31 10.23 -22.99
CA ILE A 32 -20.28 10.37 -21.92
C ILE A 32 -20.21 11.78 -21.33
N ASP A 33 -21.35 12.39 -20.97
CA ASP A 33 -21.31 13.69 -20.29
C ASP A 33 -20.88 13.52 -18.81
N GLU A 34 -21.62 12.71 -18.06
CA GLU A 34 -21.36 12.44 -16.65
C GLU A 34 -21.27 10.93 -16.41
N LEU A 35 -20.11 10.47 -15.95
CA LEU A 35 -19.81 9.06 -15.72
C LEU A 35 -20.23 8.61 -14.31
N ASP A 36 -21.03 7.55 -14.26
CA ASP A 36 -21.38 6.77 -13.09
C ASP A 36 -21.08 5.28 -13.36
N ILE A 37 -21.33 4.42 -12.36
CA ILE A 37 -21.06 2.97 -12.46
C ILE A 37 -21.89 2.30 -13.58
N ALA A 38 -23.15 2.69 -13.78
CA ALA A 38 -24.01 2.06 -14.77
C ALA A 38 -23.58 2.42 -16.21
N LYS A 39 -23.21 3.69 -16.42
CA LYS A 39 -22.69 4.16 -17.72
C LYS A 39 -21.31 3.58 -18.02
N LEU A 40 -20.46 3.38 -17.00
CA LEU A 40 -19.21 2.66 -17.16
C LEU A 40 -19.45 1.24 -17.70
N ASP A 41 -20.38 0.50 -17.10
CA ASP A 41 -20.73 -0.85 -17.55
C ASP A 41 -21.24 -0.88 -19.00
N GLU A 42 -22.03 0.12 -19.40
CA GLU A 42 -22.54 0.23 -20.75
C GLU A 42 -21.45 0.52 -21.78
N ALA A 43 -20.59 1.51 -21.49
CA ALA A 43 -19.46 1.85 -22.34
C ALA A 43 -18.46 0.69 -22.43
N TYR A 44 -18.18 0.00 -21.32
CA TYR A 44 -17.32 -1.17 -21.30
C TYR A 44 -17.86 -2.26 -22.25
N ARG A 45 -19.16 -2.57 -22.20
CA ARG A 45 -19.79 -3.55 -23.10
C ARG A 45 -19.67 -3.13 -24.57
N ARG A 46 -19.84 -1.85 -24.88
CA ARG A 46 -19.66 -1.33 -26.26
C ARG A 46 -18.21 -1.49 -26.72
N ILE A 47 -17.23 -1.16 -25.88
CA ILE A 47 -15.81 -1.39 -26.16
C ILE A 47 -15.50 -2.86 -26.43
N VAL A 48 -15.98 -3.78 -25.57
CA VAL A 48 -15.80 -5.22 -25.78
C VAL A 48 -16.37 -5.64 -27.13
N SER A 49 -17.58 -5.18 -27.49
CA SER A 49 -18.23 -5.53 -28.76
C SER A 49 -17.40 -5.17 -29.99
N VAL A 50 -16.59 -4.11 -29.92
CA VAL A 50 -15.65 -3.71 -30.97
C VAL A 50 -14.38 -4.54 -30.91
N LYS A 51 -13.80 -4.72 -29.72
CA LYS A 51 -12.50 -5.40 -29.56
C LYS A 51 -12.52 -6.88 -29.93
N VAL A 52 -13.69 -7.54 -29.86
CA VAL A 52 -13.86 -8.94 -30.28
C VAL A 52 -13.96 -9.15 -31.80
N LEU A 53 -14.12 -8.08 -32.59
CA LEU A 53 -14.26 -8.20 -34.03
C LEU A 53 -12.98 -8.78 -34.67
N LYS A 54 -13.16 -9.75 -35.56
CA LYS A 54 -12.04 -10.35 -36.30
C LYS A 54 -11.43 -9.30 -37.23
N ARG A 55 -10.11 -9.14 -37.15
CA ARG A 55 -9.34 -8.23 -38.01
C ARG A 55 -8.50 -9.05 -38.99
N PRO A 56 -8.96 -9.29 -40.23
CA PRO A 56 -8.12 -9.95 -41.22
C PRO A 56 -6.88 -9.10 -41.50
N GLY A 57 -5.73 -9.76 -41.69
CA GLY A 57 -4.50 -9.09 -42.13
C GLY A 57 -4.71 -8.41 -43.48
N HIS A 58 -3.95 -7.36 -43.75
CA HIS A 58 -4.01 -6.75 -45.09
C HIS A 58 -3.51 -7.76 -46.14
N PRO A 59 -4.23 -7.98 -47.27
CA PRO A 59 -3.88 -9.00 -48.26
C PRO A 59 -2.45 -8.87 -48.82
N GLU A 60 -1.93 -7.65 -48.87
CA GLU A 60 -0.61 -7.31 -49.43
C GLU A 60 0.53 -7.30 -48.39
N THR A 61 0.22 -7.27 -47.09
CA THR A 61 1.22 -7.23 -46.01
C THR A 61 0.81 -8.21 -44.89
N PRO A 62 1.22 -9.49 -44.98
CA PRO A 62 0.88 -10.52 -44.00
C PRO A 62 1.40 -10.24 -42.58
N ASN A 63 2.44 -9.41 -42.47
CA ASN A 63 3.01 -8.90 -41.22
C ASN A 63 2.67 -7.41 -41.05
N ASP A 64 1.39 -7.05 -41.07
CA ASP A 64 0.95 -5.64 -41.07
C ASP A 64 1.27 -4.86 -39.79
N GLY A 65 1.95 -5.42 -38.80
CA GLY A 65 2.44 -4.70 -37.61
C GLY A 65 1.42 -4.70 -36.46
N PHE A 66 1.42 -3.64 -35.65
CA PHE A 66 0.52 -3.54 -34.50
C PHE A 66 -0.92 -3.27 -34.97
N ASP A 67 -1.87 -4.16 -34.67
CA ASP A 67 -3.26 -4.08 -35.16
C ASP A 67 -4.31 -3.90 -34.05
N ALA A 68 -3.88 -3.50 -32.84
CA ALA A 68 -4.80 -3.29 -31.74
C ALA A 68 -5.55 -1.96 -31.88
N THR A 69 -6.87 -2.04 -31.78
CA THR A 69 -7.74 -0.87 -31.65
C THR A 69 -7.62 -0.30 -30.24
N LEU A 70 -7.18 0.95 -30.12
CA LEU A 70 -7.23 1.68 -28.86
C LEU A 70 -8.69 1.98 -28.50
N ALA A 71 -9.10 1.59 -27.30
CA ALA A 71 -10.41 1.85 -26.75
C ALA A 71 -10.34 2.94 -25.68
N VAL A 72 -11.08 4.02 -25.90
CA VAL A 72 -11.16 5.17 -25.02
C VAL A 72 -12.59 5.29 -24.50
N ILE A 73 -12.76 5.39 -23.19
CA ILE A 73 -14.00 5.89 -22.58
C ILE A 73 -13.70 7.32 -22.13
N PHE A 74 -14.39 8.30 -22.71
CA PHE A 74 -14.22 9.71 -22.37
C PHE A 74 -15.47 10.23 -21.68
N ALA A 75 -15.29 10.85 -20.52
CA ALA A 75 -16.33 11.53 -19.78
C ALA A 75 -15.95 12.99 -19.50
N ARG A 76 -16.91 13.91 -19.56
CA ARG A 76 -16.65 15.32 -19.18
C ARG A 76 -16.48 15.46 -17.66
N ARG A 77 -17.33 14.80 -16.89
CA ARG A 77 -17.29 14.77 -15.43
C ARG A 77 -17.64 13.40 -14.85
N SER A 78 -17.41 13.20 -13.55
CA SER A 78 -17.90 12.00 -12.84
C SER A 78 -18.83 12.33 -11.68
N ALA A 79 -19.84 11.46 -11.48
CA ALA A 79 -20.74 11.48 -10.34
C ALA A 79 -20.20 10.71 -9.12
N VAL A 80 -19.11 9.95 -9.29
CA VAL A 80 -18.51 9.12 -8.24
C VAL A 80 -16.98 9.32 -8.20
N PRO A 81 -16.31 9.02 -7.08
CA PRO A 81 -14.85 9.08 -7.01
C PRO A 81 -14.17 8.15 -8.02
N MET A 82 -12.97 8.52 -8.49
CA MET A 82 -12.14 7.70 -9.37
C MET A 82 -11.86 6.30 -8.81
N GLU A 83 -11.80 6.14 -7.49
CA GLU A 83 -11.69 4.85 -6.81
C GLU A 83 -12.85 3.92 -7.16
N ALA A 84 -14.10 4.39 -7.08
CA ALA A 84 -15.27 3.58 -7.40
C ALA A 84 -15.28 3.14 -8.88
N ILE A 85 -14.79 3.99 -9.77
CA ILE A 85 -14.64 3.70 -11.21
C ILE A 85 -13.55 2.64 -11.41
N SER A 86 -12.40 2.79 -10.74
CA SER A 86 -11.30 1.84 -10.78
C SER A 86 -11.70 0.47 -10.24
N ASP A 87 -12.39 0.40 -9.11
CA ASP A 87 -12.85 -0.85 -8.50
C ASP A 87 -13.84 -1.56 -9.42
N ARG A 88 -14.77 -0.82 -10.03
CA ARG A 88 -15.68 -1.41 -11.00
C ARG A 88 -14.94 -1.88 -12.25
N LEU A 89 -13.98 -1.10 -12.74
CA LEU A 89 -13.17 -1.48 -13.90
C LEU A 89 -12.36 -2.75 -13.63
N GLN A 90 -11.80 -2.90 -12.42
CA GLN A 90 -11.13 -4.12 -11.98
C GLN A 90 -12.07 -5.33 -12.03
N ALA A 91 -13.30 -5.19 -11.51
CA ALA A 91 -14.30 -6.25 -11.53
C ALA A 91 -14.67 -6.66 -12.97
N LEU A 92 -14.89 -5.69 -13.86
CA LEU A 92 -15.16 -5.94 -15.28
C LEU A 92 -13.98 -6.62 -16.00
N ASN A 93 -12.74 -6.22 -15.66
CA ASN A 93 -11.53 -6.84 -16.19
C ASN A 93 -11.37 -8.30 -15.73
N ALA A 94 -11.84 -8.65 -14.53
CA ALA A 94 -11.81 -10.02 -14.05
C ALA A 94 -12.79 -10.94 -14.82
N GLU A 95 -13.86 -10.38 -15.38
CA GLU A 95 -14.90 -11.10 -16.12
C GLU A 95 -14.61 -11.21 -17.64
N THR A 96 -13.60 -10.49 -18.14
CA THR A 96 -13.33 -10.37 -19.58
C THR A 96 -11.84 -10.57 -19.90
N ARG A 97 -11.52 -10.89 -21.16
CA ARG A 97 -10.13 -11.15 -21.57
C ARG A 97 -9.35 -9.84 -21.68
N GLY A 98 -8.05 -9.89 -21.35
CA GLY A 98 -7.16 -8.72 -21.40
C GLY A 98 -7.16 -7.96 -22.73
N THR A 99 -7.35 -8.69 -23.84
CA THR A 99 -7.42 -8.12 -25.19
C THR A 99 -8.69 -7.31 -25.48
N GLN A 100 -9.66 -7.33 -24.57
CA GLN A 100 -10.99 -6.72 -24.71
C GLN A 100 -11.19 -5.50 -23.81
N TRP A 101 -10.30 -5.26 -22.85
CA TRP A 101 -10.44 -4.17 -21.89
C TRP A 101 -10.35 -2.80 -22.58
N PRO A 102 -10.99 -1.74 -22.07
CA PRO A 102 -10.68 -0.37 -22.48
C PRO A 102 -9.20 -0.07 -22.18
N ASP A 103 -8.55 0.76 -22.99
CA ASP A 103 -7.14 1.11 -22.77
C ASP A 103 -6.98 2.34 -21.87
N ILE A 104 -7.98 3.23 -21.88
CA ILE A 104 -8.01 4.44 -21.07
C ILE A 104 -9.45 4.86 -20.76
N VAL A 105 -9.70 5.23 -19.51
CA VAL A 105 -10.90 5.96 -19.07
C VAL A 105 -10.45 7.37 -18.71
N ALA A 106 -10.86 8.37 -19.49
CA ALA A 106 -10.46 9.77 -19.31
C ALA A 106 -11.66 10.60 -18.84
N ILE A 107 -11.48 11.31 -17.72
CA ILE A 107 -12.53 12.08 -17.05
C ILE A 107 -12.06 13.53 -16.91
N GLY A 108 -12.73 14.45 -17.58
CA GLY A 108 -12.30 15.84 -17.74
C GLY A 108 -12.00 16.59 -16.44
N ASP A 109 -12.81 16.41 -15.41
CA ASP A 109 -12.68 17.11 -14.11
C ASP A 109 -11.92 16.34 -13.03
N ALA A 110 -11.48 15.12 -13.32
CA ALA A 110 -10.84 14.23 -12.35
C ALA A 110 -9.43 13.81 -12.80
N GLY A 111 -9.35 13.05 -13.90
CA GLY A 111 -8.09 12.48 -14.35
C GLY A 111 -8.28 11.32 -15.32
N VAL A 112 -7.35 10.37 -15.31
CA VAL A 112 -7.44 9.18 -16.16
C VAL A 112 -7.22 7.90 -15.36
N ILE A 113 -7.77 6.80 -15.86
CA ILE A 113 -7.41 5.44 -15.48
C ILE A 113 -6.83 4.77 -16.73
N GLU A 114 -5.62 4.26 -16.65
CA GLU A 114 -4.93 3.60 -17.76
C GLU A 114 -3.98 2.50 -17.24
N TYR A 115 -3.26 1.85 -18.15
CA TYR A 115 -2.32 0.79 -17.81
C TYR A 115 -0.89 1.25 -18.05
N ALA A 116 -0.03 1.04 -17.07
CA ALA A 116 1.42 1.20 -17.15
C ALA A 116 2.11 -0.18 -17.16
N VAL A 117 3.41 -0.20 -17.44
CA VAL A 117 4.22 -1.42 -17.36
C VAL A 117 5.30 -1.28 -16.29
N GLN A 118 5.52 -2.33 -15.51
CA GLN A 118 6.68 -2.44 -14.62
C GLN A 118 7.45 -3.71 -14.96
N PHE A 119 8.77 -3.58 -15.03
CA PHE A 119 9.66 -4.72 -15.25
C PHE A 119 10.15 -5.27 -13.91
N PRO A 120 10.27 -6.59 -13.74
CA PRO A 120 10.85 -7.17 -12.53
C PRO A 120 12.25 -6.63 -12.25
N GLY A 121 12.45 -6.14 -11.02
CA GLY A 121 13.71 -5.53 -10.59
C GLY A 121 13.80 -4.02 -10.76
N GLU A 122 12.83 -3.38 -11.43
CA GLU A 122 12.73 -1.92 -11.53
C GLU A 122 11.84 -1.35 -10.42
N ALA A 123 12.30 -0.29 -9.77
CA ALA A 123 11.55 0.43 -8.73
C ALA A 123 10.46 1.35 -9.33
N GLU A 124 10.68 1.82 -10.56
CA GLU A 124 9.80 2.79 -11.21
C GLU A 124 8.78 2.12 -12.12
N LEU A 125 7.57 2.68 -12.16
CA LEU A 125 6.60 2.37 -13.19
C LEU A 125 7.08 2.97 -14.52
N GLY A 126 7.12 2.14 -15.56
CA GLY A 126 7.36 2.59 -16.92
C GLY A 126 6.18 3.39 -17.49
N GLY A 127 6.33 3.74 -18.77
CA GLY A 127 5.29 4.48 -19.51
C GLY A 127 4.00 3.68 -19.74
N SER A 128 3.01 4.36 -20.30
CA SER A 128 1.70 3.78 -20.63
C SER A 128 1.83 2.58 -21.57
N TRP A 129 1.26 1.45 -21.17
CA TRP A 129 1.26 0.19 -21.92
C TRP A 129 0.07 0.13 -22.88
N LEU A 130 0.28 -0.37 -24.10
CA LEU A 130 -0.80 -0.64 -25.04
C LEU A 130 -1.18 -2.12 -24.95
N LEU A 131 -2.45 -2.41 -24.71
CA LEU A 131 -2.91 -3.78 -24.56
C LEU A 131 -2.87 -4.51 -25.93
N PRO A 132 -2.47 -5.79 -25.95
CA PRO A 132 -2.40 -6.54 -27.19
C PRO A 132 -3.81 -6.82 -27.75
N SER A 133 -3.91 -6.96 -29.06
CA SER A 133 -5.15 -7.31 -29.77
C SER A 133 -5.48 -8.81 -29.73
N ARG A 134 -4.48 -9.64 -29.40
CA ARG A 134 -4.51 -11.10 -29.50
C ARG A 134 -3.70 -11.70 -28.36
N ARG A 135 -3.94 -12.98 -28.05
CA ARG A 135 -3.12 -13.75 -27.11
C ARG A 135 -1.67 -13.82 -27.59
N LEU A 136 -0.74 -13.75 -26.64
CA LEU A 136 0.68 -13.88 -26.92
C LEU A 136 1.09 -15.36 -26.83
N THR A 137 1.73 -15.90 -27.87
CA THR A 137 2.22 -17.29 -27.86
C THR A 137 3.37 -17.50 -26.87
N ALA A 138 4.17 -16.45 -26.65
CA ALA A 138 5.20 -16.37 -25.62
C ALA A 138 5.11 -14.98 -24.98
N ALA A 139 4.80 -14.94 -23.69
CA ALA A 139 4.52 -13.68 -23.01
C ALA A 139 5.75 -13.12 -22.28
N PRO A 140 5.99 -11.80 -22.35
CA PRO A 140 7.01 -11.15 -21.55
C PRO A 140 6.66 -11.24 -20.05
N ALA A 141 7.65 -11.50 -19.19
CA ALA A 141 7.48 -11.40 -17.75
C ALA A 141 7.51 -9.92 -17.32
N ILE A 142 6.35 -9.28 -17.42
CA ILE A 142 6.11 -7.88 -17.04
C ILE A 142 4.85 -7.80 -16.20
N TYR A 143 4.80 -6.80 -15.32
CA TYR A 143 3.57 -6.41 -14.64
C TYR A 143 2.89 -5.30 -15.42
N VAL A 144 1.64 -5.53 -15.81
CA VAL A 144 0.76 -4.50 -16.36
C VAL A 144 -0.02 -3.92 -15.20
N VAL A 145 0.23 -2.67 -14.84
CA VAL A 145 -0.32 -2.04 -13.63
C VAL A 145 -1.41 -1.07 -14.04
N MET A 146 -2.63 -1.30 -13.56
CA MET A 146 -3.69 -0.30 -13.68
C MET A 146 -3.36 0.86 -12.74
N ILE A 147 -3.35 2.07 -13.29
CA ILE A 147 -3.00 3.30 -12.58
C ILE A 147 -4.10 4.33 -12.74
N LYS A 148 -4.33 5.09 -11.66
CA LYS A 148 -5.05 6.35 -11.70
C LYS A 148 -4.00 7.44 -11.84
N GLY A 149 -4.19 8.36 -12.78
CA GLY A 149 -3.30 9.48 -13.00
C GLY A 149 -4.06 10.80 -12.89
N PRO A 150 -3.52 11.79 -12.16
CA PRO A 150 -4.20 13.06 -12.02
C PRO A 150 -4.08 13.84 -13.33
N ALA A 151 -5.21 14.23 -13.90
CA ALA A 151 -5.26 15.04 -15.12
C ALA A 151 -6.48 15.98 -15.17
N PRO A 152 -6.82 16.70 -14.08
CA PRO A 152 -7.96 17.62 -14.11
C PRO A 152 -7.69 18.71 -15.16
N GLY A 153 -8.60 18.86 -16.12
CA GLY A 153 -8.46 19.79 -17.24
C GLY A 153 -7.49 19.35 -18.35
N THR A 154 -6.78 18.24 -18.21
CA THR A 154 -5.82 17.71 -19.20
C THR A 154 -6.08 16.25 -19.60
N ALA A 155 -7.12 15.61 -19.04
CA ALA A 155 -7.51 14.24 -19.37
C ALA A 155 -7.77 14.05 -20.88
N LEU A 156 -8.40 15.03 -21.54
CA LEU A 156 -8.59 15.01 -23.00
C LEU A 156 -7.26 15.07 -23.75
N THR A 157 -6.32 15.92 -23.33
CA THR A 157 -4.98 16.02 -23.92
C THR A 157 -4.25 14.68 -23.82
N ARG A 158 -4.35 14.01 -22.66
CA ARG A 158 -3.73 12.70 -22.48
C ARG A 158 -4.38 11.62 -23.34
N ALA A 159 -5.70 11.55 -23.36
CA ALA A 159 -6.42 10.64 -24.26
C ALA A 159 -6.02 10.88 -25.72
N THR A 160 -5.91 12.15 -26.13
CA THR A 160 -5.48 12.52 -27.49
C THR A 160 -4.05 12.09 -27.78
N GLY A 161 -3.11 12.26 -26.85
CA GLY A 161 -1.76 11.73 -26.99
C GLY A 161 -1.73 10.22 -27.21
N ARG A 162 -2.57 9.46 -26.49
CA ARG A 162 -2.73 8.02 -26.68
C ARG A 162 -3.36 7.67 -28.03
N MET A 163 -4.35 8.43 -28.48
CA MET A 163 -4.95 8.27 -29.81
C MET A 163 -3.91 8.47 -30.93
N LEU A 164 -3.10 9.52 -30.84
CA LEU A 164 -2.02 9.79 -31.79
C LEU A 164 -0.97 8.68 -31.77
N GLN A 165 -0.61 8.16 -30.58
CA GLN A 165 0.28 7.03 -30.43
C GLN A 165 -0.27 5.78 -31.14
N SER A 166 -1.54 5.45 -30.91
CA SER A 166 -2.18 4.30 -31.56
C SER A 166 -2.24 4.45 -33.07
N LEU A 167 -2.65 5.62 -33.59
CA LEU A 167 -2.71 5.89 -35.04
C LEU A 167 -1.34 5.77 -35.73
N HIS A 168 -0.27 6.06 -35.01
CA HIS A 168 1.07 5.96 -35.56
C HIS A 168 1.59 4.51 -35.60
N LEU A 169 1.22 3.69 -34.62
CA LEU A 169 1.59 2.27 -34.54
C LEU A 169 0.69 1.38 -35.42
N PHE A 170 -0.56 1.78 -35.61
CA PHE A 170 -1.57 0.95 -36.22
C PHE A 170 -1.24 0.61 -37.67
N ARG A 171 -1.02 -0.67 -37.90
CA ARG A 171 -0.76 -1.32 -39.19
C ARG A 171 0.34 -0.67 -40.03
N LYS A 172 1.47 -0.29 -39.41
CA LYS A 172 2.64 0.24 -40.12
C LYS A 172 3.83 -0.71 -40.03
N GLU A 173 4.55 -0.89 -41.14
CA GLU A 173 5.89 -1.46 -41.16
C GLU A 173 6.88 -0.49 -40.47
N ALA A 174 7.87 -1.07 -39.79
CA ALA A 174 8.71 -0.45 -38.76
C ALA A 174 9.29 0.95 -39.11
N GLY A 175 9.28 1.83 -38.11
CA GLY A 175 9.91 3.16 -38.16
C GLY A 175 9.29 4.12 -37.16
N LEU A 176 9.40 3.84 -35.86
CA LEU A 176 9.01 4.80 -34.83
C LEU A 176 10.07 5.91 -34.75
N PRO A 177 9.67 7.20 -34.78
CA PRO A 177 10.56 8.30 -34.41
C PRO A 177 11.21 8.00 -33.06
N ALA A 178 12.50 8.33 -32.90
CA ALA A 178 13.25 8.03 -31.69
C ALA A 178 12.60 8.65 -30.44
N ASP A 179 11.85 9.74 -30.58
CA ASP A 179 11.13 10.49 -29.56
C ASP A 179 9.67 10.05 -29.36
N PHE A 180 9.18 9.04 -30.08
CA PHE A 180 7.78 8.61 -30.03
C PHE A 180 7.30 8.17 -28.64
N HIS A 181 8.22 7.71 -27.79
CA HIS A 181 7.94 7.36 -26.39
C HIS A 181 7.70 8.58 -25.48
N THR A 182 7.92 9.81 -25.97
CA THR A 182 7.72 11.07 -25.22
C THR A 182 6.33 11.67 -25.38
N LEU A 183 5.51 11.18 -26.32
CA LEU A 183 4.17 11.73 -26.61
C LEU A 183 3.20 11.66 -25.42
N VAL A 184 3.40 10.70 -24.52
CA VAL A 184 2.64 10.56 -23.27
C VAL A 184 3.64 10.33 -22.15
N ALA A 185 3.99 11.39 -21.43
CA ALA A 185 4.88 11.29 -20.28
C ALA A 185 4.24 10.40 -19.18
N PRO A 186 5.06 9.60 -18.47
CA PRO A 186 4.59 8.87 -17.30
C PRO A 186 4.09 9.83 -16.22
N PHE A 187 3.14 9.37 -15.41
CA PHE A 187 2.65 10.15 -14.29
C PHE A 187 3.65 10.09 -13.13
N ALA A 188 4.23 11.23 -12.75
CA ALA A 188 5.05 11.32 -11.55
C ALA A 188 4.25 10.98 -10.26
N ASN A 189 2.94 11.27 -10.26
CA ASN A 189 2.03 11.10 -9.13
C ASN A 189 0.88 10.12 -9.43
N ALA A 190 1.14 9.06 -10.20
CA ALA A 190 0.15 7.99 -10.39
C ALA A 190 -0.07 7.19 -9.11
N ILE A 191 -1.30 6.72 -8.92
CA ILE A 191 -1.69 5.79 -7.87
C ILE A 191 -1.94 4.44 -8.54
N ALA A 192 -1.12 3.45 -8.23
CA ALA A 192 -1.34 2.07 -8.66
C ALA A 192 -2.57 1.48 -7.95
N THR A 193 -3.39 0.73 -8.67
CA THR A 193 -4.61 0.12 -8.13
C THR A 193 -4.54 -1.39 -8.16
N THR A 194 -4.18 -2.00 -9.29
CA THR A 194 -4.08 -3.46 -9.41
C THR A 194 -2.99 -3.84 -10.41
N GLY A 195 -2.19 -4.83 -10.04
CA GLY A 195 -1.23 -5.46 -10.94
C GLY A 195 -1.86 -6.62 -11.71
N TYR A 196 -1.50 -6.74 -12.98
CA TYR A 196 -1.81 -7.87 -13.85
C TYR A 196 -0.52 -8.46 -14.41
N GLN A 197 -0.57 -9.74 -14.77
CA GLN A 197 0.56 -10.45 -15.33
C GLN A 197 0.09 -11.48 -16.37
N TYR A 198 0.91 -11.77 -17.37
CA TYR A 198 0.54 -12.74 -18.42
C TYR A 198 0.70 -14.17 -17.93
N ASP A 199 -0.31 -15.03 -18.07
CA ASP A 199 -0.15 -16.48 -17.86
C ASP A 199 0.61 -17.15 -19.03
N LEU A 200 0.91 -18.44 -18.92
CA LEU A 200 1.52 -19.23 -19.99
C LEU A 200 0.64 -19.34 -21.24
N GLU A 201 -0.66 -19.06 -21.15
CA GLU A 201 -1.56 -18.94 -22.29
C GLU A 201 -1.51 -17.55 -22.96
N GLY A 202 -0.74 -16.62 -22.40
CA GLY A 202 -0.59 -15.25 -22.88
C GLY A 202 -1.79 -14.37 -22.60
N GLU A 203 -2.59 -14.68 -21.58
CA GLU A 203 -3.71 -13.88 -21.10
C GLU A 203 -3.31 -13.09 -19.85
N LEU A 204 -3.80 -11.85 -19.74
CA LEU A 204 -3.60 -11.05 -18.54
C LEU A 204 -4.52 -11.55 -17.42
N ARG A 205 -3.92 -11.84 -16.27
CA ARG A 205 -4.61 -12.23 -15.04
C ARG A 205 -4.18 -11.31 -13.90
N PRO A 206 -5.04 -11.07 -12.90
CA PRO A 206 -4.64 -10.36 -11.69
C PRO A 206 -3.42 -11.03 -11.06
N VAL A 207 -2.46 -10.23 -10.61
CA VAL A 207 -1.32 -10.75 -9.84
C VAL A 207 -1.86 -11.34 -8.54
N PRO A 208 -1.49 -12.59 -8.19
CA PRO A 208 -1.84 -13.19 -6.91
C PRO A 208 -1.37 -12.34 -5.74
N ASP A 209 -2.23 -12.28 -4.73
CA ASP A 209 -2.07 -11.48 -3.53
C ASP A 209 -0.74 -11.76 -2.79
N GLU A 210 -0.25 -12.99 -2.83
CA GLU A 210 1.01 -13.42 -2.24
C GLU A 210 2.27 -12.91 -2.96
N PHE A 211 2.13 -12.36 -4.17
CA PHE A 211 3.26 -11.86 -4.97
C PHE A 211 3.46 -10.35 -4.87
N TYR A 212 2.59 -9.63 -4.17
CA TYR A 212 2.80 -8.20 -3.89
C TYR A 212 4.03 -7.99 -3.00
N SER A 213 4.71 -6.86 -3.19
CA SER A 213 6.02 -6.57 -2.58
C SER A 213 5.98 -6.47 -1.05
N ASP A 214 4.82 -6.18 -0.47
CA ASP A 214 4.57 -6.16 0.98
C ASP A 214 4.47 -7.58 1.59
N ARG A 215 4.29 -8.61 0.75
CA ARG A 215 4.06 -10.00 1.18
C ARG A 215 5.12 -10.97 0.67
N LEU A 216 5.65 -10.75 -0.54
CA LEU A 216 6.68 -11.59 -1.13
C LEU A 216 8.07 -11.18 -0.64
N LEU A 217 8.67 -12.02 0.20
CA LEU A 217 10.10 -11.91 0.48
C LEU A 217 10.89 -12.39 -0.74
N PRO A 218 11.66 -11.53 -1.42
CA PRO A 218 12.38 -11.92 -2.61
C PRO A 218 13.45 -12.97 -2.26
N GLU A 219 13.61 -13.96 -3.13
CA GLU A 219 14.65 -14.97 -2.92
C GLU A 219 16.05 -14.34 -2.93
N PRO A 220 16.97 -14.78 -2.05
CA PRO A 220 18.33 -14.34 -2.08
C PRO A 220 18.95 -14.58 -3.48
N PRO A 221 19.60 -13.57 -4.06
CA PRO A 221 20.30 -13.73 -5.33
C PRO A 221 21.38 -14.80 -5.25
N LEU A 222 21.52 -15.57 -6.33
CA LEU A 222 22.64 -16.47 -6.54
C LEU A 222 23.68 -15.75 -7.41
N GLN A 223 24.95 -15.79 -7.03
CA GLN A 223 26.07 -15.29 -7.82
C GLN A 223 26.53 -16.31 -8.85
N LEU A 224 26.87 -15.79 -10.03
CA LEU A 224 27.41 -16.52 -11.15
C LEU A 224 28.92 -16.23 -11.24
N LEU A 225 29.75 -17.24 -11.02
CA LEU A 225 31.21 -17.13 -10.90
C LEU A 225 31.94 -17.96 -11.97
N PRO A 226 33.12 -17.52 -12.45
CA PRO A 226 34.02 -18.37 -13.22
C PRO A 226 34.53 -19.56 -12.38
N ALA A 227 34.72 -20.74 -13.00
CA ALA A 227 35.18 -21.94 -12.28
C ALA A 227 36.57 -21.80 -11.63
N GLY A 228 37.44 -20.92 -12.15
CA GLY A 228 38.76 -20.63 -11.59
C GLY A 228 38.76 -19.64 -10.42
N GLY A 229 37.58 -19.15 -9.99
CA GLY A 229 37.48 -17.97 -9.14
C GLY A 229 37.66 -16.67 -9.94
N GLY A 230 37.27 -15.54 -9.35
CA GLY A 230 37.33 -14.22 -9.99
C GLY A 230 36.10 -13.38 -9.71
N GLU A 231 35.98 -12.25 -10.42
CA GLU A 231 34.83 -11.36 -10.28
C GLU A 231 33.51 -12.05 -10.68
N PRO A 232 32.41 -11.78 -9.97
CA PRO A 232 31.09 -12.21 -10.39
C PRO A 232 30.73 -11.73 -11.80
N LEU A 233 30.20 -12.65 -12.61
CA LEU A 233 29.69 -12.36 -13.95
C LEU A 233 28.25 -11.81 -13.91
N GLY A 234 27.54 -12.08 -12.83
CA GLY A 234 26.20 -11.57 -12.58
C GLY A 234 25.58 -12.19 -11.33
N SER A 235 24.36 -11.75 -11.04
CA SER A 235 23.49 -12.37 -10.04
C SER A 235 22.17 -12.76 -10.69
N LEU A 236 21.60 -13.88 -10.25
CA LEU A 236 20.39 -14.48 -10.79
C LEU A 236 19.39 -14.77 -9.67
N ARG A 237 18.10 -14.59 -9.97
CA ARG A 237 16.98 -14.84 -9.07
C ARG A 237 15.85 -15.52 -9.84
N TYR A 238 15.23 -16.50 -9.20
CA TYR A 238 13.95 -17.03 -9.62
C TYR A 238 12.84 -16.13 -9.06
N LEU A 239 11.92 -15.75 -9.92
CA LEU A 239 10.71 -15.02 -9.56
C LEU A 239 9.52 -15.96 -9.78
N PRO A 240 8.75 -16.30 -8.73
CA PRO A 240 7.53 -17.07 -8.91
C PRO A 240 6.53 -16.29 -9.76
N TRP A 241 5.77 -17.03 -10.56
CA TRP A 241 4.70 -16.52 -11.41
C TRP A 241 3.45 -17.36 -11.17
N GLN A 242 2.26 -16.87 -11.58
CA GLN A 242 1.00 -17.58 -11.26
C GLN A 242 0.96 -19.01 -11.76
N ASP A 243 1.53 -19.26 -12.95
CA ASP A 243 1.56 -20.55 -13.59
C ASP A 243 2.93 -20.86 -14.20
N GLY A 244 4.01 -20.51 -13.49
CA GLY A 244 5.38 -20.79 -13.93
C GLY A 244 6.41 -19.99 -13.14
N GLY A 245 7.38 -19.43 -13.86
CA GLY A 245 8.40 -18.58 -13.26
C GLY A 245 9.10 -17.69 -14.28
N ALA A 246 9.73 -16.63 -13.79
CA ALA A 246 10.64 -15.80 -14.55
C ALA A 246 12.03 -15.83 -13.91
N ILE A 247 13.07 -15.64 -14.73
CA ILE A 247 14.44 -15.51 -14.25
C ILE A 247 14.88 -14.07 -14.44
N VAL A 248 15.23 -13.42 -13.34
CA VAL A 248 15.81 -12.08 -13.33
C VAL A 248 17.30 -12.22 -13.13
N MET A 249 18.08 -11.59 -13.99
CA MET A 249 19.53 -11.60 -13.91
C MET A 249 20.08 -10.18 -14.04
N SER A 250 21.07 -9.82 -13.24
CA SER A 250 21.81 -8.57 -13.34
C SER A 250 23.28 -8.87 -13.60
N GLY A 251 23.92 -8.11 -14.49
CA GLY A 251 25.35 -8.24 -14.79
C GLY A 251 25.66 -8.53 -16.25
N ARG A 252 26.94 -8.89 -16.50
CA ARG A 252 27.55 -8.98 -17.83
C ARG A 252 27.24 -10.28 -18.58
N PHE A 253 26.92 -11.36 -17.87
CA PHE A 253 26.58 -12.63 -18.52
C PHE A 253 25.29 -12.50 -19.34
N PRO A 254 25.12 -13.16 -20.50
CA PRO A 254 23.86 -13.13 -21.24
C PRO A 254 22.89 -14.22 -20.77
N LEU A 255 21.69 -13.84 -20.31
CA LEU A 255 20.70 -14.79 -19.73
C LEU A 255 20.29 -15.85 -20.76
N GLN A 256 20.15 -15.43 -22.01
CA GLN A 256 19.79 -16.31 -23.12
C GLN A 256 20.76 -17.50 -23.26
N GLY A 257 22.05 -17.32 -22.97
CA GLY A 257 23.03 -18.40 -23.01
C GLY A 257 22.77 -19.50 -21.97
N MET A 258 22.17 -19.16 -20.82
CA MET A 258 21.72 -20.13 -19.83
C MET A 258 20.41 -20.80 -20.24
N LEU A 259 19.47 -20.04 -20.83
CA LEU A 259 18.16 -20.55 -21.23
C LEU A 259 18.23 -21.64 -22.32
N VAL A 260 19.29 -21.70 -23.12
CA VAL A 260 19.52 -22.79 -24.09
C VAL A 260 19.53 -24.17 -23.40
N PHE A 261 19.98 -24.26 -22.15
CA PHE A 261 20.01 -25.51 -21.38
C PHE A 261 18.65 -25.95 -20.84
N SER A 262 17.60 -25.10 -20.96
CA SER A 262 16.25 -25.43 -20.48
C SER A 262 15.52 -26.45 -21.36
N GLY A 263 15.96 -26.65 -22.61
CA GLY A 263 15.27 -27.50 -23.59
C GLY A 263 13.94 -26.94 -24.09
N LEU A 264 13.60 -25.68 -23.74
CA LEU A 264 12.39 -25.00 -24.20
C LEU A 264 12.52 -24.57 -25.68
N PRO A 265 11.41 -24.37 -26.41
CA PRO A 265 11.46 -23.86 -27.77
C PRO A 265 11.99 -22.41 -27.81
N ALA A 266 12.57 -22.01 -28.95
CA ALA A 266 13.31 -20.75 -29.08
C ALA A 266 12.46 -19.52 -28.72
N GLU A 267 11.17 -19.50 -29.08
CA GLU A 267 10.26 -18.41 -28.74
C GLU A 267 10.13 -18.17 -27.22
N ARG A 268 10.27 -19.21 -26.41
CA ARG A 268 10.21 -19.14 -24.93
C ARG A 268 11.55 -18.82 -24.28
N GLN A 269 12.64 -18.88 -25.03
CA GLN A 269 13.99 -18.49 -24.57
C GLN A 269 14.27 -16.98 -24.75
N SER A 270 13.25 -16.20 -25.09
CA SER A 270 13.34 -14.76 -25.27
C SER A 270 13.69 -14.05 -23.96
N VAL A 271 14.48 -12.98 -24.06
CA VAL A 271 14.95 -12.18 -22.93
C VAL A 271 14.70 -10.71 -23.18
N LEU A 272 14.07 -10.05 -22.22
CA LEU A 272 13.94 -8.60 -22.15
C LEU A 272 15.22 -8.04 -21.51
N ARG A 273 15.85 -7.07 -22.17
CA ARG A 273 17.01 -6.35 -21.62
C ARG A 273 16.57 -4.98 -21.16
N ARG A 274 16.94 -4.62 -19.93
CA ARG A 274 16.59 -3.39 -19.25
C ARG A 274 17.86 -2.66 -18.79
N PRO A 275 18.01 -1.35 -19.06
CA PRO A 275 19.11 -0.58 -18.52
C PRO A 275 19.12 -0.61 -16.98
N PRO A 276 20.29 -0.54 -16.33
CA PRO A 276 21.62 -0.52 -16.92
C PRO A 276 22.12 -1.90 -17.39
N ASP A 277 21.78 -2.99 -16.71
CA ASP A 277 22.28 -4.34 -17.00
C ASP A 277 21.35 -5.48 -16.52
N THR A 278 20.05 -5.19 -16.38
CA THR A 278 19.05 -6.20 -15.97
C THR A 278 18.51 -6.96 -17.18
N GLN A 279 18.34 -8.27 -17.02
CA GLN A 279 17.81 -9.19 -18.02
C GLN A 279 16.70 -10.01 -17.39
N VAL A 280 15.55 -10.08 -18.04
CA VAL A 280 14.38 -10.82 -17.56
C VAL A 280 13.96 -11.81 -18.64
N SER A 281 13.82 -13.09 -18.29
CA SER A 281 13.27 -14.07 -19.22
C SER A 281 11.81 -13.77 -19.54
N TYR A 282 11.30 -14.33 -20.63
CA TYR A 282 9.84 -14.48 -20.79
C TYR A 282 9.30 -15.42 -19.71
N VAL A 283 7.97 -15.49 -19.57
CA VAL A 283 7.34 -16.41 -18.62
C VAL A 283 7.68 -17.84 -19.04
N LEU A 284 8.34 -18.58 -18.14
CA LEU A 284 8.80 -19.94 -18.38
C LEU A 284 7.83 -20.95 -17.75
N PRO A 285 7.52 -22.08 -18.41
CA PRO A 285 6.76 -23.18 -17.83
C PRO A 285 7.64 -23.99 -16.87
N MET A 286 8.16 -23.32 -15.85
CA MET A 286 9.21 -23.83 -14.98
C MET A 286 8.87 -23.49 -13.54
N SER A 287 8.94 -24.47 -12.65
CA SER A 287 8.85 -24.30 -11.21
C SER A 287 10.22 -23.99 -10.59
N ARG A 288 10.21 -23.61 -9.32
CA ARG A 288 11.44 -23.39 -8.54
C ARG A 288 12.37 -24.62 -8.51
N SER A 289 11.82 -25.83 -8.42
CA SER A 289 12.65 -27.05 -8.42
C SER A 289 13.30 -27.27 -9.78
N GLN A 290 12.54 -27.08 -10.86
CA GLN A 290 13.05 -27.20 -12.23
C GLN A 290 14.09 -26.11 -12.54
N PHE A 291 13.96 -24.92 -11.96
CA PHE A 291 15.01 -23.90 -12.02
C PHE A 291 16.30 -24.35 -11.34
N ARG A 292 16.24 -25.01 -10.18
CA ARG A 292 17.43 -25.59 -9.53
C ARG A 292 18.06 -26.68 -10.39
N ASP A 293 17.25 -27.52 -11.03
CA ASP A 293 17.73 -28.55 -11.95
C ASP A 293 18.45 -27.92 -13.16
N LEU A 294 17.90 -26.83 -13.72
CA LEU A 294 18.55 -26.04 -14.77
C LEU A 294 19.92 -25.51 -14.32
N LEU A 295 20.01 -24.97 -13.10
CA LEU A 295 21.28 -24.47 -12.56
C LEU A 295 22.31 -25.60 -12.40
N HIS A 296 21.89 -26.77 -11.92
CA HIS A 296 22.78 -27.94 -11.82
C HIS A 296 23.27 -28.41 -13.19
N LEU A 297 22.37 -28.49 -14.18
CA LEU A 297 22.73 -28.84 -15.55
C LEU A 297 23.70 -27.81 -16.16
N PHE A 298 23.45 -26.54 -15.91
CA PHE A 298 24.30 -25.44 -16.34
C PHE A 298 25.69 -25.51 -15.69
N GLU A 299 25.81 -25.80 -14.40
CA GLU A 299 27.11 -26.00 -13.73
C GLU A 299 27.86 -27.24 -14.26
N GLN A 300 27.15 -28.31 -14.61
CA GLN A 300 27.74 -29.53 -15.17
C GLN A 300 28.26 -29.36 -16.60
N ARG A 301 27.58 -28.53 -17.40
CA ARG A 301 27.86 -28.35 -18.84
C ARG A 301 28.62 -27.06 -19.16
N SER A 302 28.95 -26.25 -18.16
CA SER A 302 29.71 -25.02 -18.31
C SER A 302 30.93 -24.97 -17.37
N ASN A 303 31.81 -24.01 -17.62
CA ASN A 303 32.91 -23.63 -16.73
C ASN A 303 32.49 -22.58 -15.69
N LEU A 304 31.20 -22.50 -15.35
CA LEU A 304 30.66 -21.53 -14.41
C LEU A 304 30.13 -22.21 -13.14
N ARG A 305 30.07 -21.46 -12.05
CA ARG A 305 29.61 -21.92 -10.74
C ARG A 305 28.54 -20.98 -10.21
N VAL A 306 27.54 -21.56 -9.57
CA VAL A 306 26.45 -20.83 -8.95
C VAL A 306 26.59 -20.93 -7.43
N ARG A 307 26.62 -19.79 -6.74
CA ARG A 307 26.80 -19.73 -5.29
C ARG A 307 25.80 -18.77 -4.65
N PRO A 308 25.23 -19.07 -3.47
CA PRO A 308 24.40 -18.11 -2.77
C PRO A 308 25.25 -16.90 -2.34
N LEU A 309 24.70 -15.69 -2.41
CA LEU A 309 25.31 -14.52 -1.77
C LEU A 309 25.32 -14.72 -0.24
N PRO A 310 26.39 -14.29 0.46
CA PRO A 310 26.39 -14.25 1.92
C PRO A 310 25.19 -13.44 2.43
N GLN A 311 24.65 -13.85 3.59
CA GLN A 311 23.42 -13.31 4.17
C GLN A 311 23.43 -11.78 4.23
N GLN A 312 22.43 -11.15 3.60
CA GLN A 312 22.30 -9.69 3.55
C GLN A 312 21.38 -9.12 4.64
N PHE A 313 20.51 -9.93 5.24
CA PHE A 313 19.60 -9.49 6.31
C PHE A 313 19.20 -10.64 7.23
N ILE A 314 18.83 -10.30 8.47
CA ILE A 314 18.33 -11.23 9.50
C ILE A 314 16.83 -11.00 9.63
N VAL A 315 16.04 -12.06 9.45
CA VAL A 315 14.61 -12.05 9.78
C VAL A 315 14.45 -12.61 11.19
N GLN A 316 14.00 -11.76 12.12
CA GLN A 316 13.73 -12.16 13.49
C GLN A 316 12.26 -11.90 13.83
N LYS A 317 11.62 -12.88 14.47
CA LYS A 317 10.28 -12.71 15.00
C LYS A 317 10.30 -11.75 16.18
N VAL A 318 9.53 -10.66 16.09
CA VAL A 318 9.42 -9.64 17.16
C VAL A 318 8.10 -9.72 17.93
N ALA A 319 7.04 -10.29 17.34
CA ALA A 319 5.74 -10.45 17.97
C ALA A 319 4.92 -11.57 17.31
N ASP A 320 3.89 -12.05 18.00
CA ASP A 320 2.83 -12.93 17.50
C ASP A 320 1.62 -12.10 17.00
N GLU A 321 1.90 -11.12 16.15
CA GLU A 321 0.88 -10.19 15.65
C GLU A 321 1.21 -9.79 14.21
N GLY A 322 0.20 -9.83 13.34
CA GLY A 322 0.34 -9.51 11.91
C GLY A 322 -0.49 -8.31 11.48
N THR A 323 -0.53 -8.07 10.17
CA THR A 323 -1.26 -6.96 9.54
C THR A 323 -2.77 -7.00 9.75
N SER A 324 -3.35 -8.13 10.16
CA SER A 324 -4.77 -8.18 10.52
C SER A 324 -5.09 -7.42 11.81
N SER A 325 -4.09 -7.09 12.63
CA SER A 325 -4.27 -6.22 13.79
C SER A 325 -4.36 -4.76 13.38
N PRO A 326 -5.40 -4.02 13.80
CA PRO A 326 -5.48 -2.58 13.56
C PRO A 326 -4.28 -1.79 14.09
N TYR A 327 -3.63 -2.25 15.17
CA TYR A 327 -2.43 -1.60 15.69
C TYR A 327 -1.28 -1.66 14.66
N VAL A 328 -0.99 -2.85 14.14
CA VAL A 328 0.09 -3.06 13.16
C VAL A 328 -0.27 -2.43 11.82
N ALA A 329 -1.49 -2.66 11.33
CA ALA A 329 -1.96 -2.13 10.05
C ALA A 329 -1.89 -0.60 10.01
N ARG A 330 -2.35 0.08 11.06
CA ARG A 330 -2.53 1.53 11.04
C ARG A 330 -1.29 2.28 11.50
N LEU A 331 -0.69 1.87 12.63
CA LEU A 331 0.39 2.61 13.26
C LEU A 331 1.77 2.21 12.78
N ILE A 332 1.90 1.07 12.08
CA ILE A 332 3.18 0.62 11.52
C ILE A 332 3.08 0.64 10.01
N LEU A 333 2.29 -0.25 9.41
CA LEU A 333 2.25 -0.41 7.95
C LEU A 333 1.73 0.86 7.25
N GLY A 334 0.54 1.33 7.63
CA GLY A 334 -0.12 2.47 6.97
C GLY A 334 0.69 3.76 7.05
N LEU A 335 1.30 4.07 8.19
CA LEU A 335 2.17 5.24 8.32
C LEU A 335 3.45 5.11 7.47
N LEU A 336 4.04 3.92 7.37
CA LEU A 336 5.23 3.69 6.54
C LEU A 336 4.92 3.77 5.03
N ILE A 337 3.74 3.29 4.62
CA ILE A 337 3.25 3.44 3.24
C ILE A 337 3.08 4.92 2.88
N ILE A 338 2.45 5.71 3.75
CA ILE A 338 2.28 7.16 3.49
C ILE A 338 3.65 7.86 3.50
N ARG A 339 4.56 7.49 4.39
CA ARG A 339 5.94 7.99 4.43
C ARG A 339 6.66 7.77 3.10
N ASP A 340 6.55 6.60 2.48
CA ASP A 340 7.23 6.32 1.20
C ASP A 340 6.75 7.24 0.07
N LEU A 341 5.53 7.75 0.16
CA LEU A 341 5.00 8.73 -0.78
C LEU A 341 5.51 10.14 -0.50
N VAL A 342 5.58 10.51 0.77
CA VAL A 342 6.08 11.83 1.21
C VAL A 342 7.57 11.99 0.92
N PHE A 343 8.37 10.95 1.15
CA PHE A 343 9.83 11.00 0.99
C PHE A 343 10.34 10.20 -0.22
N ARG A 344 9.51 10.04 -1.25
CA ARG A 344 9.83 9.22 -2.44
C ARG A 344 11.18 9.58 -3.08
N GLN A 345 11.52 10.86 -3.09
CA GLN A 345 12.74 11.38 -3.72
C GLN A 345 13.82 11.80 -2.70
N ASP A 346 13.53 11.75 -1.40
CA ASP A 346 14.43 12.23 -0.34
C ASP A 346 14.75 11.08 0.64
N GLU A 347 15.69 10.24 0.24
CA GLU A 347 16.12 9.09 1.05
C GLU A 347 16.70 9.54 2.40
N ALA A 348 17.39 10.68 2.46
CA ALA A 348 17.97 11.17 3.71
C ALA A 348 16.87 11.58 4.71
N ALA A 349 15.83 12.29 4.26
CA ALA A 349 14.68 12.63 5.09
C ALA A 349 13.88 11.38 5.50
N ARG A 350 13.74 10.40 4.61
CA ARG A 350 13.12 9.09 4.92
C ARG A 350 13.87 8.38 6.04
N LEU A 351 15.20 8.24 5.94
CA LEU A 351 16.02 7.57 6.95
C LEU A 351 16.00 8.31 8.29
N ALA A 352 16.03 9.64 8.25
CA ALA A 352 15.88 10.44 9.46
C ALA A 352 14.51 10.18 10.12
N PHE A 353 13.44 10.04 9.32
CA PHE A 353 12.09 9.76 9.83
C PHE A 353 12.06 8.38 10.48
N ASP A 354 12.60 7.38 9.80
CA ASP A 354 12.63 6.00 10.26
C ASP A 354 13.32 5.88 11.63
N GLY A 355 14.44 6.58 11.85
CA GLY A 355 15.12 6.59 13.14
C GLY A 355 14.27 7.16 14.29
N THR A 356 13.55 8.27 14.04
CA THR A 356 12.65 8.86 15.05
C THR A 356 11.42 7.97 15.28
N PHE A 357 10.89 7.41 14.21
CA PHE A 357 9.68 6.59 14.20
C PHE A 357 9.90 5.22 14.87
N GLU A 358 11.08 4.63 14.72
CA GLU A 358 11.49 3.41 15.43
C GLU A 358 11.44 3.64 16.96
N GLY A 359 12.03 4.74 17.45
CA GLY A 359 11.98 5.07 18.87
C GLY A 359 10.54 5.28 19.38
N LEU A 360 9.68 5.90 18.57
CA LEU A 360 8.26 6.08 18.88
C LEU A 360 7.52 4.73 18.96
N THR A 361 7.63 3.90 17.93
CA THR A 361 6.94 2.60 17.84
C THR A 361 7.42 1.61 18.89
N GLN A 362 8.72 1.63 19.24
CA GLN A 362 9.25 0.81 20.32
C GLN A 362 8.65 1.24 21.68
N ALA A 363 8.63 2.55 21.97
CA ALA A 363 8.07 3.06 23.21
C ALA A 363 6.57 2.81 23.33
N LEU A 364 5.81 2.98 22.24
CA LEU A 364 4.38 2.65 22.20
C LEU A 364 4.14 1.14 22.39
N SER A 365 4.98 0.29 21.81
CA SER A 365 4.89 -1.15 22.02
C SER A 365 5.14 -1.53 23.48
N SER A 366 6.14 -0.93 24.14
CA SER A 366 6.35 -1.10 25.58
C SER A 366 5.16 -0.63 26.42
N THR A 367 4.56 0.53 26.08
CA THR A 367 3.32 1.01 26.70
C THR A 367 2.19 -0.01 26.56
N ARG A 368 2.02 -0.58 25.37
CA ARG A 368 0.96 -1.54 25.09
C ARG A 368 1.16 -2.86 25.82
N GLU A 369 2.38 -3.38 25.88
CA GLU A 369 2.69 -4.60 26.65
C GLU A 369 2.48 -4.37 28.16
N ALA A 370 2.90 -3.22 28.70
CA ALA A 370 2.63 -2.88 30.10
C ALA A 370 1.12 -2.77 30.39
N ALA A 371 0.33 -2.19 29.48
CA ALA A 371 -1.13 -2.14 29.62
C ALA A 371 -1.77 -3.54 29.62
N LYS A 372 -1.35 -4.41 28.69
CA LYS A 372 -1.80 -5.83 28.66
C LYS A 372 -1.47 -6.54 29.96
N GLU A 373 -0.27 -6.34 30.47
CA GLU A 373 0.19 -6.98 31.70
C GLU A 373 -0.57 -6.47 32.93
N VAL A 374 -0.83 -5.17 33.03
CA VAL A 374 -1.71 -4.59 34.08
C VAL A 374 -3.10 -5.23 34.04
N THR A 375 -3.72 -5.33 32.86
CA THR A 375 -5.02 -5.98 32.69
C THR A 375 -4.97 -7.47 33.06
N ARG A 376 -3.92 -8.18 32.65
CA ARG A 376 -3.72 -9.60 32.94
C ARG A 376 -3.59 -9.84 34.45
N LEU A 377 -2.68 -9.14 35.11
CA LEU A 377 -2.43 -9.23 36.56
C LEU A 377 -3.71 -8.97 37.37
N TRP A 378 -4.47 -7.93 37.00
CA TRP A 378 -5.72 -7.62 37.67
C TRP A 378 -6.79 -8.70 37.45
N THR A 379 -7.00 -9.13 36.20
CA THR A 379 -8.06 -10.09 35.85
C THR A 379 -7.81 -11.46 36.49
N GLU A 380 -6.56 -11.94 36.45
CA GLU A 380 -6.18 -13.21 37.07
C GLU A 380 -6.37 -13.17 38.59
N HIS A 381 -5.93 -12.09 39.24
CA HIS A 381 -6.08 -11.95 40.69
C HIS A 381 -7.53 -11.81 41.13
N ALA A 382 -8.30 -10.95 40.44
CA ALA A 382 -9.72 -10.77 40.73
C ALA A 382 -10.47 -12.10 40.59
N THR A 383 -10.14 -12.89 39.56
CA THR A 383 -10.69 -14.23 39.36
C THR A 383 -10.28 -15.19 40.48
N ALA A 384 -8.99 -15.27 40.82
CA ALA A 384 -8.49 -16.15 41.88
C ALA A 384 -9.06 -15.80 43.27
N VAL A 385 -9.33 -14.52 43.52
CA VAL A 385 -10.00 -14.06 44.74
C VAL A 385 -11.47 -14.46 44.74
N GLN A 386 -12.16 -14.28 43.61
CA GLN A 386 -13.57 -14.61 43.46
C GLN A 386 -13.84 -16.12 43.54
N THR A 387 -12.95 -16.96 43.01
CA THR A 387 -13.05 -18.44 43.07
C THR A 387 -12.62 -19.01 44.43
N GLY A 388 -12.03 -18.19 45.30
CA GLY A 388 -11.50 -18.61 46.60
C GLY A 388 -10.13 -19.30 46.53
N GLU A 389 -9.49 -19.37 45.36
CA GLU A 389 -8.14 -19.94 45.20
C GLU A 389 -7.08 -19.15 45.96
N ALA A 390 -7.19 -17.82 45.89
CA ALA A 390 -6.27 -16.87 46.52
C ALA A 390 -6.67 -16.46 47.96
N VAL A 391 -7.81 -16.96 48.45
CA VAL A 391 -8.41 -16.53 49.73
C VAL A 391 -8.55 -17.72 50.68
N GLU A 392 -7.97 -17.58 51.87
CA GLU A 392 -8.22 -18.49 52.98
C GLU A 392 -9.01 -17.75 54.06
N ARG A 393 -10.15 -18.33 54.45
CA ARG A 393 -11.05 -17.72 55.43
C ARG A 393 -11.00 -18.48 56.74
N ASN A 394 -10.46 -17.84 57.78
CA ASN A 394 -10.32 -18.39 59.12
C ASN A 394 -11.13 -17.55 60.11
N PHE A 395 -12.35 -17.99 60.43
CA PHE A 395 -13.30 -17.29 61.31
C PHE A 395 -13.51 -15.82 60.92
N ALA A 396 -12.87 -14.88 61.64
CA ALA A 396 -12.97 -13.44 61.42
C ALA A 396 -11.85 -12.86 60.54
N THR A 397 -10.89 -13.69 60.10
CA THR A 397 -9.71 -13.25 59.34
C THR A 397 -9.78 -13.73 57.90
N LEU A 398 -9.55 -12.81 56.97
CA LEU A 398 -9.31 -13.10 55.56
C LEU A 398 -7.80 -13.09 55.30
N THR A 399 -7.24 -14.23 54.94
CA THR A 399 -5.85 -14.35 54.53
C THR A 399 -5.78 -14.42 53.00
N ILE A 400 -5.08 -13.47 52.39
CA ILE A 400 -4.83 -13.49 50.94
C ILE A 400 -3.48 -14.16 50.72
N ARG A 401 -3.47 -15.28 49.98
CA ARG A 401 -2.29 -16.13 49.80
C ARG A 401 -1.18 -15.45 49.00
N HIS A 402 -1.56 -14.65 48.01
CA HIS A 402 -0.65 -13.94 47.12
C HIS A 402 -1.11 -12.49 46.92
N SER A 403 -0.23 -11.53 47.16
CA SER A 403 -0.48 -10.11 46.82
C SER A 403 0.04 -9.84 45.41
N ILE A 404 -0.72 -9.05 44.65
CA ILE A 404 -0.31 -8.53 43.33
C ILE A 404 0.22 -7.09 43.39
N ASP A 405 0.26 -6.47 44.57
CA ASP A 405 0.49 -5.03 44.71
C ASP A 405 1.84 -4.59 44.12
N ARG A 406 2.88 -5.43 44.27
CA ARG A 406 4.23 -5.12 43.79
C ARG A 406 4.30 -5.16 42.28
N GLU A 407 3.82 -6.24 41.68
CA GLU A 407 3.82 -6.46 40.23
C GLU A 407 2.90 -5.44 39.55
N LEU A 408 1.69 -5.23 40.06
CA LEU A 408 0.74 -4.26 39.51
C LEU A 408 1.29 -2.84 39.56
N ARG A 409 1.94 -2.45 40.66
CA ARG A 409 2.62 -1.15 40.77
C ARG A 409 3.74 -1.03 39.74
N ARG A 410 4.62 -2.02 39.64
CA ARG A 410 5.75 -2.01 38.69
C ARG A 410 5.27 -1.81 37.26
N GLU A 411 4.25 -2.55 36.82
CA GLU A 411 3.75 -2.43 35.45
C GLU A 411 2.98 -1.14 35.20
N THR A 412 2.30 -0.60 36.21
CA THR A 412 1.68 0.73 36.13
C THR A 412 2.75 1.84 35.98
N GLU A 413 3.84 1.77 36.73
CA GLU A 413 4.98 2.69 36.60
C GLU A 413 5.64 2.56 35.22
N ASN A 414 5.86 1.32 34.73
CA ASN A 414 6.37 1.05 33.39
C ASN A 414 5.47 1.65 32.31
N PHE A 415 4.15 1.49 32.44
CA PHE A 415 3.16 2.06 31.53
C PHE A 415 3.27 3.58 31.48
N LEU A 416 3.23 4.25 32.63
CA LEU A 416 3.26 5.71 32.72
C LEU A 416 4.58 6.30 32.19
N ASN A 417 5.71 5.69 32.54
CA ASN A 417 7.02 6.12 32.08
C ASN A 417 7.19 5.96 30.57
N SER A 418 6.81 4.80 30.02
CA SER A 418 6.89 4.53 28.58
C SER A 418 5.94 5.43 27.79
N SER A 419 4.71 5.64 28.29
CA SER A 419 3.70 6.47 27.64
C SER A 419 4.12 7.93 27.58
N VAL A 420 4.60 8.50 28.69
CA VAL A 420 5.07 9.89 28.70
C VAL A 420 6.33 10.06 27.86
N ARG A 421 7.26 9.08 27.85
CA ARG A 421 8.42 9.13 26.95
C ARG A 421 7.97 9.16 25.48
N ALA A 422 7.07 8.27 25.09
CA ALA A 422 6.57 8.17 23.74
C ALA A 422 5.81 9.44 23.33
N LEU A 423 4.89 9.90 24.17
CA LEU A 423 4.03 11.05 23.91
C LEU A 423 4.77 12.40 23.98
N LYS A 424 5.63 12.60 24.97
CA LYS A 424 6.32 13.89 25.17
C LYS A 424 7.61 13.98 24.37
N HIS A 425 8.44 12.94 24.37
CA HIS A 425 9.73 13.03 23.68
C HIS A 425 9.59 12.64 22.21
N ASN A 426 9.11 11.43 21.94
CA ASN A 426 9.16 10.88 20.58
C ASN A 426 8.17 11.59 19.63
N MET A 427 6.93 11.83 20.06
CA MET A 427 5.96 12.57 19.22
C MET A 427 6.36 14.03 18.99
N GLN A 428 7.00 14.70 19.96
CA GLN A 428 7.51 16.06 19.74
C GLN A 428 8.64 16.07 18.73
N THR A 429 9.58 15.13 18.83
CA THR A 429 10.68 15.00 17.89
C THR A 429 10.15 14.69 16.48
N LEU A 430 9.19 13.78 16.37
CA LEU A 430 8.55 13.45 15.10
C LEU A 430 7.82 14.65 14.50
N ALA A 431 7.00 15.35 15.27
CA ALA A 431 6.27 16.52 14.80
C ALA A 431 7.22 17.64 14.35
N ARG A 432 8.29 17.90 15.13
CA ARG A 432 9.33 18.88 14.77
C ARG A 432 10.00 18.51 13.45
N GLN A 433 10.35 17.24 13.29
CA GLN A 433 10.96 16.74 12.06
C GLN A 433 10.02 16.91 10.85
N LEU A 434 8.72 16.75 11.07
CA LEU A 434 7.70 17.03 10.07
C LEU A 434 7.38 18.52 9.92
N GLY A 435 8.03 19.40 10.67
CA GLY A 435 7.97 20.86 10.53
C GLY A 435 7.02 21.58 11.49
N VAL A 436 6.54 20.91 12.54
CA VAL A 436 5.59 21.50 13.50
C VAL A 436 6.06 21.35 14.95
N GLU A 437 6.14 22.47 15.67
CA GLU A 437 6.51 22.48 17.09
C GLU A 437 5.28 22.31 17.99
N ILE A 438 5.15 21.14 18.62
CA ILE A 438 4.06 20.85 19.57
C ILE A 438 4.51 20.84 21.04
N THR A 439 5.73 21.30 21.36
CA THR A 439 6.28 21.25 22.73
C THR A 439 5.42 22.01 23.75
N PHE A 440 4.68 23.05 23.30
CA PHE A 440 3.75 23.79 24.16
C PHE A 440 2.60 22.94 24.71
N LEU A 441 2.27 21.79 24.07
CA LEU A 441 1.25 20.85 24.52
C LEU A 441 1.48 20.34 25.95
N PHE A 442 2.72 20.39 26.44
CA PHE A 442 3.11 19.85 27.75
C PHE A 442 3.60 20.93 28.72
N GLN A 443 3.44 22.20 28.36
CA GLN A 443 3.82 23.34 29.19
C GLN A 443 2.67 23.78 30.11
N LYS A 444 2.88 24.86 30.87
CA LYS A 444 1.84 25.48 31.70
C LYS A 444 0.78 26.14 30.82
N GLN A 445 -0.42 26.32 31.37
CA GLN A 445 -1.60 26.82 30.67
C GLN A 445 -1.33 28.05 29.78
N ALA A 446 -0.68 29.08 30.31
CA ALA A 446 -0.39 30.30 29.54
C ALA A 446 0.48 30.04 28.28
N SER A 447 1.48 29.15 28.39
CA SER A 447 2.32 28.79 27.24
C SER A 447 1.60 27.88 26.26
N PHE A 448 0.72 27.00 26.76
CA PHE A 448 -0.16 26.17 25.96
C PHE A 448 -1.12 27.03 25.12
N ASP A 449 -1.82 27.97 25.75
CA ASP A 449 -2.76 28.87 25.08
C ASP A 449 -2.06 29.75 24.03
N ALA A 450 -0.89 30.29 24.36
CA ALA A 450 -0.08 31.04 23.40
C ALA A 450 0.41 30.18 22.23
N GLY A 451 0.73 28.91 22.47
CA GLY A 451 1.09 27.95 21.43
C GLY A 451 -0.06 27.65 20.48
N CYS A 452 -1.24 27.33 21.03
CA CYS A 452 -2.45 27.12 20.24
C CYS A 452 -2.85 28.37 19.45
N ALA A 453 -2.76 29.57 20.03
CA ALA A 453 -3.09 30.82 19.34
C ALA A 453 -2.15 31.13 18.17
N ARG A 454 -0.86 30.75 18.26
CA ARG A 454 0.06 30.82 17.11
C ARG A 454 -0.33 29.81 16.04
N LEU A 455 -0.64 28.58 16.45
CA LEU A 455 -0.97 27.52 15.52
C LEU A 455 -2.31 27.77 14.80
N ASP A 456 -3.29 28.41 15.42
CA ASP A 456 -4.55 28.82 14.76
C ASP A 456 -4.34 29.68 13.51
N GLN A 457 -3.23 30.42 13.44
CA GLN A 457 -2.92 31.30 12.31
C GLN A 457 -2.45 30.53 11.07
N THR A 458 -1.85 29.35 11.27
CA THR A 458 -1.25 28.55 10.20
C THR A 458 -1.97 27.23 9.97
N ASP A 459 -2.50 26.62 11.03
CA ASP A 459 -3.13 25.30 11.05
C ASP A 459 -4.19 25.20 12.17
N PRO A 460 -5.39 25.77 11.94
CA PRO A 460 -6.47 25.78 12.93
C PRO A 460 -7.00 24.37 13.25
N ASP A 461 -6.90 23.41 12.32
CA ASP A 461 -7.36 22.05 12.54
C ASP A 461 -6.47 21.36 13.59
N LEU A 462 -5.14 21.48 13.46
CA LEU A 462 -4.21 20.95 14.45
C LEU A 462 -4.32 21.68 15.80
N ALA A 463 -4.47 23.00 15.82
CA ALA A 463 -4.67 23.75 17.05
C ALA A 463 -5.90 23.27 17.84
N ASN A 464 -7.04 23.08 17.15
CA ASN A 464 -8.25 22.53 17.75
C ASN A 464 -8.08 21.09 18.22
N TYR A 465 -7.35 20.28 17.45
CA TYR A 465 -7.05 18.91 17.83
C TYR A 465 -6.24 18.84 19.13
N LEU A 466 -5.17 19.65 19.25
CA LEU A 466 -4.31 19.71 20.43
C LEU A 466 -5.04 20.20 21.68
N ARG A 467 -6.05 21.08 21.54
CA ARG A 467 -6.97 21.44 22.65
C ARG A 467 -7.78 20.25 23.14
N GLY A 468 -8.23 19.39 22.24
CA GLY A 468 -8.87 18.12 22.59
C GLY A 468 -7.89 17.17 23.28
N THR A 469 -6.69 17.02 22.71
CA THR A 469 -5.62 16.16 23.24
C THR A 469 -5.24 16.52 24.68
N ARG A 470 -5.12 17.82 24.99
CA ARG A 470 -4.67 18.30 26.31
C ARG A 470 -5.50 17.71 27.46
N ARG A 471 -6.81 17.50 27.25
CA ARG A 471 -7.76 17.00 28.26
C ARG A 471 -7.37 15.65 28.86
N TRP A 472 -6.74 14.77 28.07
CA TRP A 472 -6.29 13.45 28.55
C TRP A 472 -4.77 13.41 28.72
N SER A 473 -4.01 14.09 27.87
CA SER A 473 -2.55 14.03 27.93
C SER A 473 -1.99 14.70 29.19
N GLU A 474 -2.65 15.75 29.68
CA GLU A 474 -2.27 16.39 30.94
C GLU A 474 -2.42 15.45 32.13
N GLN A 475 -3.54 14.72 32.19
CA GLN A 475 -3.78 13.72 33.23
C GLN A 475 -2.67 12.65 33.26
N LEU A 476 -2.31 12.11 32.08
CA LEU A 476 -1.24 11.13 31.96
C LEU A 476 0.12 11.67 32.47
N VAL A 477 0.45 12.92 32.12
CA VAL A 477 1.71 13.55 32.53
C VAL A 477 1.72 13.84 34.03
N LEU A 478 0.60 14.30 34.59
CA LEU A 478 0.47 14.55 36.02
C LEU A 478 0.60 13.26 36.82
N ALA A 479 -0.08 12.18 36.41
CA ALA A 479 0.03 10.87 37.06
C ALA A 479 1.47 10.36 37.09
N ARG A 480 2.19 10.48 35.98
CA ARG A 480 3.63 10.12 35.90
C ARG A 480 4.50 11.01 36.79
N ASN A 481 4.27 12.32 36.82
CA ASN A 481 5.04 13.24 37.66
C ASN A 481 4.80 12.99 39.15
N ALA A 482 3.57 12.64 39.54
CA ALA A 482 3.26 12.29 40.92
C ALA A 482 4.10 11.08 41.39
N ILE A 483 4.29 10.08 40.52
CA ILE A 483 5.18 8.93 40.79
C ILE A 483 6.64 9.37 40.92
N GLU A 484 7.16 10.08 39.90
CA GLU A 484 8.60 10.37 39.83
C GLU A 484 9.06 11.43 40.85
N HIS A 485 8.20 12.37 41.23
CA HIS A 485 8.61 13.59 41.95
C HIS A 485 7.86 13.83 43.25
N GLU A 486 6.64 13.31 43.39
CA GLU A 486 5.80 13.54 44.58
C GLU A 486 5.76 12.32 45.51
N GLY A 487 6.38 11.21 45.09
CA GLY A 487 6.38 9.96 45.84
C GLY A 487 5.01 9.28 45.91
N TRP A 488 4.08 9.67 45.01
CA TRP A 488 2.82 8.97 44.87
C TRP A 488 3.07 7.54 44.42
N VAL A 489 2.27 6.64 44.95
CA VAL A 489 2.34 5.23 44.61
C VAL A 489 0.95 4.65 44.46
N LEU A 490 0.79 3.70 43.54
CA LEU A 490 -0.50 3.04 43.33
C LEU A 490 -1.02 2.48 44.67
N PRO A 491 -2.27 2.79 45.06
CA PRO A 491 -2.90 2.23 46.24
C PRO A 491 -2.88 0.70 46.21
N ARG A 492 -2.86 0.08 47.40
CA ARG A 492 -2.94 -1.39 47.50
C ARG A 492 -4.34 -1.88 47.15
N VAL A 493 -4.41 -3.08 46.61
CA VAL A 493 -5.68 -3.80 46.43
C VAL A 493 -6.35 -3.97 47.79
N THR A 494 -7.63 -3.59 47.87
CA THR A 494 -8.45 -3.84 49.07
C THR A 494 -9.46 -4.93 48.79
N TYR A 495 -9.99 -5.55 49.84
CA TYR A 495 -10.89 -6.70 49.71
C TYR A 495 -12.19 -6.43 50.47
N ARG A 496 -13.32 -6.79 49.86
CA ARG A 496 -14.65 -6.69 50.47
C ARG A 496 -15.24 -8.08 50.65
N ASP A 497 -15.61 -8.40 51.88
CA ASP A 497 -16.39 -9.60 52.20
C ASP A 497 -17.86 -9.38 51.77
N ARG A 498 -18.38 -10.26 50.93
CA ARG A 498 -19.77 -10.28 50.46
C ARG A 498 -20.55 -11.47 51.02
N GLY A 499 -20.17 -11.95 52.21
CA GLY A 499 -20.85 -13.07 52.86
C GLY A 499 -20.31 -14.39 52.36
N THR A 500 -20.71 -14.86 51.18
CA THR A 500 -20.25 -16.14 50.62
C THR A 500 -19.03 -16.02 49.70
N ALA A 501 -18.66 -14.80 49.30
CA ALA A 501 -17.54 -14.54 48.40
C ALA A 501 -16.73 -13.32 48.88
N VAL A 502 -15.45 -13.28 48.51
CA VAL A 502 -14.60 -12.10 48.67
C VAL A 502 -14.42 -11.45 47.31
N ALA A 503 -14.50 -10.12 47.25
CA ALA A 503 -14.24 -9.35 46.04
C ALA A 503 -13.00 -8.48 46.23
N ALA A 504 -12.05 -8.58 45.31
CA ALA A 504 -10.97 -7.60 45.19
C ALA A 504 -11.53 -6.27 44.67
N VAL A 505 -11.06 -5.16 45.22
CA VAL A 505 -11.38 -3.79 44.78
C VAL A 505 -10.16 -3.25 44.05
N GLU A 506 -10.38 -2.85 42.81
CA GLU A 506 -9.32 -2.36 41.94
C GLU A 506 -8.76 -1.05 42.46
N PRO A 507 -7.42 -0.88 42.50
CA PRO A 507 -6.84 0.41 42.82
C PRO A 507 -7.11 1.41 41.71
N GLU A 508 -7.20 2.68 42.08
CA GLU A 508 -7.59 3.77 41.20
C GLU A 508 -6.46 4.78 41.00
N ILE A 509 -6.44 5.40 39.82
CA ILE A 509 -5.64 6.57 39.46
C ILE A 509 -6.64 7.69 39.14
N ASP A 510 -6.60 8.78 39.90
CA ASP A 510 -7.55 9.90 39.80
C ASP A 510 -9.04 9.46 39.81
N GLY A 511 -9.38 8.46 40.64
CA GLY A 511 -10.74 7.92 40.73
C GLY A 511 -11.16 7.02 39.56
N ILE A 512 -10.21 6.61 38.71
CA ILE A 512 -10.44 5.68 37.60
C ILE A 512 -9.73 4.36 37.92
N PRO A 513 -10.41 3.21 37.81
CA PRO A 513 -9.75 1.90 37.97
C PRO A 513 -8.52 1.77 37.07
N VAL A 514 -7.42 1.23 37.60
CA VAL A 514 -6.13 1.24 36.91
C VAL A 514 -6.19 0.62 35.51
N THR A 515 -6.93 -0.47 35.31
CA THR A 515 -7.11 -1.11 34.01
C THR A 515 -7.88 -0.23 33.03
N ALA A 516 -8.92 0.46 33.48
CA ALA A 516 -9.67 1.42 32.66
C ALA A 516 -8.82 2.66 32.32
N PHE A 517 -7.99 3.12 33.27
CA PHE A 517 -7.06 4.23 33.05
C PHE A 517 -6.03 3.88 31.97
N VAL A 518 -5.32 2.76 32.10
CA VAL A 518 -4.28 2.38 31.12
C VAL A 518 -4.88 2.09 29.74
N ALA A 519 -6.05 1.46 29.68
CA ALA A 519 -6.76 1.21 28.43
C ALA A 519 -7.14 2.51 27.72
N ARG A 520 -7.74 3.47 28.45
CA ARG A 520 -8.10 4.79 27.92
C ARG A 520 -6.87 5.56 27.44
N MET A 521 -5.80 5.60 28.22
CA MET A 521 -4.60 6.36 27.86
C MET A 521 -3.89 5.76 26.65
N LEU A 522 -3.78 4.43 26.57
CA LEU A 522 -3.24 3.75 25.39
C LEU A 522 -4.09 4.05 24.14
N ASP A 523 -5.42 3.92 24.26
CA ASP A 523 -6.36 4.18 23.17
C ASP A 523 -6.25 5.63 22.63
N ARG A 524 -6.25 6.62 23.53
CA ARG A 524 -6.07 8.03 23.17
C ARG A 524 -4.71 8.29 22.54
N PHE A 525 -3.66 7.62 23.01
CA PHE A 525 -2.33 7.79 22.48
C PHE A 525 -2.19 7.18 21.07
N CYS A 526 -2.76 6.00 20.82
CA CYS A 526 -2.84 5.41 19.48
C CYS A 526 -3.55 6.35 18.49
N CYS A 527 -4.69 6.94 18.90
CA CYS A 527 -5.41 7.93 18.09
C CYS A 527 -4.54 9.16 17.77
N PHE A 528 -3.86 9.69 18.79
CA PHE A 528 -3.01 10.87 18.66
C PHE A 528 -1.83 10.63 17.71
N MET A 529 -1.15 9.48 17.85
CA MET A 529 -0.05 9.11 16.97
C MET A 529 -0.50 9.02 15.52
N GLU A 530 -1.60 8.32 15.24
CA GLU A 530 -2.12 8.17 13.89
C GLU A 530 -2.53 9.52 13.29
N ASP A 531 -3.45 10.23 13.95
CA ASP A 531 -4.06 11.45 13.43
C ASP A 531 -3.03 12.56 13.18
N VAL A 532 -2.15 12.81 14.16
CA VAL A 532 -1.16 13.89 14.03
C VAL A 532 -0.14 13.53 12.95
N THR A 533 0.34 12.29 12.91
CA THR A 533 1.32 11.89 11.89
C THR A 533 0.72 11.97 10.48
N VAL A 534 -0.50 11.47 10.29
CA VAL A 534 -1.22 11.53 9.00
C VAL A 534 -1.49 12.97 8.57
N HIS A 535 -1.93 13.83 9.50
CA HIS A 535 -2.15 15.25 9.20
C HIS A 535 -0.87 15.95 8.76
N LEU A 536 0.24 15.69 9.46
CA LEU A 536 1.53 16.25 9.12
C LEU A 536 2.07 15.70 7.78
N PHE A 537 1.83 14.42 7.47
CA PHE A 537 2.11 13.88 6.14
C PHE A 537 1.28 14.53 5.06
N GLN A 538 -0.01 14.74 5.29
CA GLN A 538 -0.89 15.41 4.33
C GLN A 538 -0.40 16.80 3.96
N SER A 539 0.21 17.54 4.90
CA SER A 539 0.82 18.85 4.62
C SER A 539 2.08 18.79 3.74
N LYS A 540 2.73 17.62 3.67
CA LYS A 540 3.95 17.38 2.86
C LYS A 540 3.68 16.65 1.55
N LEU A 541 2.48 16.10 1.36
CA LEU A 541 2.11 15.47 0.10
C LEU A 541 2.06 16.53 -1.00
N GLU A 542 2.77 16.26 -2.09
CA GLU A 542 2.73 17.13 -3.25
C GLU A 542 1.37 17.04 -3.95
N ALA A 543 0.86 18.21 -4.35
CA ALA A 543 -0.31 18.25 -5.21
C ALA A 543 -0.05 17.41 -6.47
N PRO A 544 -1.03 16.61 -6.93
CA PRO A 544 -2.45 16.67 -6.56
C PRO A 544 -2.89 15.55 -5.60
N LEU A 545 -1.95 14.91 -4.90
CA LEU A 545 -2.27 13.83 -3.97
C LEU A 545 -2.91 14.37 -2.68
N ALA A 546 -3.77 13.55 -2.08
CA ALA A 546 -4.38 13.77 -0.78
C ALA A 546 -4.55 12.43 -0.05
N LEU A 547 -4.94 12.47 1.22
CA LEU A 547 -5.32 11.29 2.00
C LEU A 547 -6.82 11.32 2.26
N ALA A 548 -7.46 10.16 2.17
CA ALA A 548 -8.86 9.97 2.52
C ALA A 548 -9.00 8.90 3.60
N GLU A 549 -10.03 9.07 4.43
CA GLU A 549 -10.37 8.12 5.48
C GLU A 549 -11.26 7.00 4.92
N VAL A 550 -10.86 5.76 5.20
CA VAL A 550 -11.64 4.54 4.96
C VAL A 550 -12.45 4.24 6.21
N LEU A 551 -13.77 4.23 6.04
CA LEU A 551 -14.71 3.93 7.12
C LEU A 551 -14.52 2.48 7.60
N PRO A 552 -14.74 2.18 8.90
CA PRO A 552 -14.54 0.84 9.47
C PRO A 552 -15.17 -0.30 8.66
N ALA A 553 -16.39 -0.11 8.16
CA ALA A 553 -17.12 -1.11 7.39
C ALA A 553 -16.51 -1.42 5.99
N SER A 554 -15.66 -0.54 5.48
CA SER A 554 -15.02 -0.66 4.17
C SER A 554 -13.55 -1.10 4.26
N ARG A 555 -13.03 -1.33 5.46
CA ARG A 555 -11.64 -1.75 5.66
C ARG A 555 -11.45 -3.22 5.35
N GLN A 556 -10.27 -3.55 4.80
CA GLN A 556 -9.91 -4.92 4.55
C GLN A 556 -9.62 -5.65 5.88
N GLN A 557 -10.13 -6.87 6.02
CA GLN A 557 -9.92 -7.66 7.25
C GLN A 557 -8.45 -8.06 7.47
N VAL A 558 -7.70 -8.23 6.38
CA VAL A 558 -6.29 -8.66 6.40
C VAL A 558 -5.31 -7.49 6.65
N SER A 559 -5.75 -6.26 6.40
CA SER A 559 -5.00 -5.01 6.63
C SER A 559 -6.01 -3.87 6.85
N PRO A 560 -6.53 -3.68 8.07
CA PRO A 560 -7.56 -2.69 8.33
C PRO A 560 -6.96 -1.28 8.49
N GLU A 561 -6.28 -0.79 7.46
CA GLU A 561 -5.76 0.56 7.36
C GLU A 561 -6.90 1.58 7.32
N ARG A 562 -6.69 2.73 7.96
CA ARG A 562 -7.68 3.82 8.01
C ARG A 562 -7.52 4.84 6.90
N PHE A 563 -6.32 4.99 6.35
CA PHE A 563 -6.04 6.05 5.37
C PHE A 563 -5.55 5.45 4.06
N VAL A 564 -6.06 6.01 2.97
CA VAL A 564 -5.65 5.67 1.60
C VAL A 564 -5.29 6.94 0.84
N VAL A 565 -4.41 6.78 -0.14
CA VAL A 565 -4.03 7.85 -1.05
C VAL A 565 -5.14 8.06 -2.07
N THR A 566 -5.47 9.32 -2.30
CA THR A 566 -6.44 9.72 -3.32
C THR A 566 -5.98 11.00 -4.01
N PHE A 567 -6.79 11.50 -4.94
CA PHE A 567 -6.57 12.81 -5.54
C PHE A 567 -7.43 13.86 -4.85
N ALA A 568 -6.85 15.06 -4.66
CA ALA A 568 -7.57 16.20 -4.08
C ALA A 568 -8.80 16.60 -4.93
N LEU A 569 -8.77 16.34 -6.23
CA LEU A 569 -9.88 16.54 -7.17
C LEU A 569 -10.24 15.21 -7.83
N GLY A 570 -11.54 14.90 -7.88
CA GLY A 570 -12.07 13.68 -8.52
C GLY A 570 -11.87 12.38 -7.75
N GLY A 571 -11.08 12.38 -6.68
CA GLY A 571 -10.91 11.25 -5.76
C GLY A 571 -11.93 11.21 -4.62
N HIS A 572 -11.65 10.41 -3.61
CA HIS A 572 -12.36 10.45 -2.34
C HIS A 572 -12.21 11.81 -1.67
N LYS A 573 -13.16 12.15 -0.80
CA LYS A 573 -13.11 13.40 -0.03
C LYS A 573 -11.83 13.42 0.83
N PRO A 574 -10.96 14.44 0.67
CA PRO A 574 -9.78 14.57 1.51
C PRO A 574 -10.16 14.62 2.99
N TRP A 575 -9.41 13.88 3.80
CA TRP A 575 -9.59 13.85 5.24
C TRP A 575 -9.13 15.17 5.86
N ARG A 576 -9.77 15.55 6.96
CA ARG A 576 -9.39 16.71 7.78
C ARG A 576 -9.28 16.28 9.22
N LEU A 577 -8.23 16.75 9.87
CA LEU A 577 -7.96 16.48 11.27
C LEU A 577 -9.10 17.03 12.14
N ALA A 578 -9.67 16.17 12.97
CA ALA A 578 -10.70 16.53 13.94
C ALA A 578 -10.57 15.67 15.19
N TYR A 579 -10.68 16.29 16.36
CA TYR A 579 -10.65 15.56 17.63
C TYR A 579 -12.02 14.92 17.89
N THR A 580 -12.03 13.64 18.21
CA THR A 580 -13.22 12.90 18.65
C THR A 580 -12.88 12.01 19.85
N ASP A 581 -13.84 11.74 20.72
CA ASP A 581 -13.68 10.76 21.80
C ASP A 581 -13.91 9.31 21.34
N THR A 582 -14.14 9.07 20.04
CA THR A 582 -14.30 7.74 19.45
C THR A 582 -13.04 6.89 19.66
N PRO A 583 -13.13 5.66 20.21
CA PRO A 583 -12.01 4.74 20.39
C PRO A 583 -11.21 4.47 19.12
N PHE A 584 -9.91 4.19 19.27
CA PHE A 584 -8.99 3.88 18.19
C PHE A 584 -9.55 2.81 17.26
N LEU A 585 -10.07 1.71 17.81
CA LEU A 585 -10.61 0.59 17.02
C LEU A 585 -11.95 0.89 16.34
N GLU A 586 -12.70 1.88 16.82
CA GLU A 586 -14.03 2.26 16.31
C GLU A 586 -13.99 3.40 15.30
N ARG A 587 -12.90 4.18 15.31
CA ARG A 587 -12.57 5.13 14.26
C ARG A 587 -12.18 4.39 13.02
#